data_AF-A0A2M8D038-F1
#
_entry.id   AF-A0A2M8D038-F1
#
_cell.length_a   1.000
_cell.length_b   1.000
_cell.length_c   1.000
_cell.angle_alpha   90.00
_cell.angle_beta   90.00
_cell.angle_gamma   90.00
#
_symmetry.space_group_name_H-M   'P 1'
#
loop_
_entity.id
_entity.type
_entity.pdbx_description
1 polymer ?
#
loop_
_entity_poly.entity_id
_entity_poly.type
_entity_poly.pdbx_seq_one_letter_code
_entity_poly.pdbx_strand_id
1 'polypeptide(L)'
;MLFTALKVTIAAFVIAFASWLAGKRPEMAGFITALPLVSILAIAFAYQQHQDIGITSQYARSIILAVPVSWLFFLPFFFTEKFDLGFWPSWVAGLALLVGGYFLHQWILKQF
;
A
#
# COMPACT_ATOMS: atom_id res chain seq x y z
N MET A 1 19.51 -17.16 1.71
CA MET A 1 19.82 -16.10 2.72
C MET A 1 20.23 -14.79 2.05
N LEU A 2 21.26 -14.76 1.18
CA LEU A 2 21.70 -13.55 0.48
C LEU A 2 20.58 -12.88 -0.36
N PHE A 3 19.81 -13.67 -1.12
CA PHE A 3 18.68 -13.15 -1.91
C PHE A 3 17.59 -12.49 -1.06
N THR A 4 17.28 -13.09 0.11
CA THR A 4 16.32 -12.52 1.07
C THR A 4 16.83 -11.22 1.66
N ALA A 5 18.11 -11.17 2.05
CA ALA A 5 18.74 -9.96 2.58
C ALA A 5 18.69 -8.80 1.56
N LEU A 6 18.97 -9.08 0.29
CA LEU A 6 18.88 -8.07 -0.77
C LEU A 6 17.46 -7.48 -0.90
N LYS A 7 16.41 -8.31 -0.87
CA LYS A 7 15.02 -7.85 -0.91
C LYS A 7 14.70 -6.91 0.25
N VAL A 8 15.13 -7.28 1.46
CA VAL A 8 14.93 -6.48 2.68
C VAL A 8 15.67 -5.14 2.56
N THR A 9 16.91 -5.15 2.11
CA THR A 9 17.70 -3.91 1.93
C THR A 9 17.05 -2.97 0.93
N ILE A 10 16.56 -3.47 -0.20
CA ILE A 10 15.86 -2.65 -1.21
C ILE A 10 14.58 -2.05 -0.61
N ALA A 11 13.76 -2.86 0.07
CA ALA A 11 12.53 -2.38 0.69
C ALA A 11 12.80 -1.32 1.77
N ALA A 12 13.78 -1.56 2.65
CA ALA A 12 14.18 -0.63 3.69
C ALA A 12 14.71 0.68 3.10
N PHE A 13 15.51 0.60 2.03
CA PHE A 13 16.03 1.79 1.35
C PHE A 13 14.92 2.64 0.75
N VAL A 14 13.94 2.04 0.08
CA VAL A 14 12.78 2.77 -0.48
C VAL A 14 12.02 3.52 0.61
N ILE A 15 11.74 2.86 1.74
CA ILE A 15 11.03 3.47 2.88
C ILE A 15 11.86 4.62 3.47
N ALA A 16 13.14 4.40 3.75
CA ALA A 16 14.02 5.40 4.32
C ALA A 16 14.17 6.62 3.38
N PHE A 17 14.33 6.37 2.08
CA PHE A 17 14.44 7.41 1.07
C PHE A 17 13.15 8.24 0.97
N ALA A 18 11.99 7.59 0.88
CA ALA A 18 10.70 8.28 0.81
C ALA A 18 10.45 9.11 2.10
N SER A 19 10.74 8.55 3.27
CA SER A 19 10.58 9.24 4.56
C SER A 19 11.48 10.47 4.68
N TRP A 20 12.74 10.38 4.23
CA TRP A 20 13.63 11.53 4.20
C TRP A 20 13.19 12.58 3.16
N LEU A 21 12.76 12.12 1.97
CA LEU A 21 12.30 12.99 0.90
C LEU A 21 11.02 13.73 1.30
N ALA A 22 10.16 13.14 2.13
CA ALA A 22 8.94 13.76 2.60
C ALA A 22 9.19 15.08 3.35
N GLY A 23 10.31 15.18 4.08
CA GLY A 23 10.69 16.43 4.75
C GLY A 23 11.19 17.54 3.80
N LYS A 24 11.52 17.20 2.55
CA LYS A 24 12.05 18.15 1.55
C LYS A 24 11.07 18.45 0.41
N ARG A 25 10.40 17.41 -0.09
CA ARG A 25 9.48 17.42 -1.24
C ARG A 25 8.34 16.42 -0.99
N PRO A 26 7.35 16.79 -0.14
CA PRO A 26 6.26 15.90 0.27
C PRO A 26 5.52 15.25 -0.90
N GLU A 27 5.23 16.02 -1.96
CA GLU A 27 4.49 15.54 -3.14
C GLU A 27 5.22 14.38 -3.84
N MET A 28 6.54 14.52 -4.06
CA MET A 28 7.33 13.46 -4.68
C MET A 28 7.50 12.24 -3.77
N ALA A 29 7.66 12.46 -2.47
CA ALA A 29 7.71 11.37 -1.50
C ALA A 29 6.40 10.58 -1.46
N GLY A 30 5.26 11.28 -1.51
CA GLY A 30 3.93 10.67 -1.63
C GLY A 30 3.80 9.86 -2.91
N PHE A 31 4.21 10.41 -4.05
CA PHE A 31 4.21 9.70 -5.34
C PHE A 31 5.06 8.42 -5.28
N ILE A 32 6.30 8.49 -4.79
CA ILE A 32 7.19 7.33 -4.69
C ILE A 32 6.61 6.27 -3.72
N THR A 33 6.01 6.71 -2.62
CA THR A 33 5.35 5.81 -1.66
C THR A 33 4.12 5.13 -2.26
N ALA A 34 3.39 5.82 -3.13
CA ALA A 34 2.20 5.31 -3.80
C ALA A 34 2.52 4.34 -4.96
N LEU A 35 3.76 4.35 -5.48
CA LEU A 35 4.17 3.38 -6.49
C LEU A 35 4.03 1.95 -5.93
N PRO A 36 3.52 0.99 -6.72
CA PRO A 36 3.30 -0.38 -6.28
C PRO A 36 4.61 -1.19 -6.27
N LEU A 37 5.68 -0.64 -5.70
CA LEU A 37 7.03 -1.22 -5.70
C LEU A 37 7.04 -2.61 -5.04
N VAL A 38 6.33 -2.75 -3.93
CA VAL A 38 6.16 -4.04 -3.25
C VAL A 38 5.43 -5.03 -4.15
N SER A 39 4.33 -4.63 -4.79
CA SER A 39 3.56 -5.49 -5.68
C SER A 39 4.34 -5.92 -6.92
N ILE A 40 5.11 -5.02 -7.54
CA ILE A 40 5.98 -5.33 -8.69
C ILE A 40 6.96 -6.45 -8.31
N LEU A 41 7.65 -6.28 -7.18
CA LEU A 41 8.61 -7.28 -6.69
C LEU A 41 7.93 -8.58 -6.27
N ALA A 42 6.81 -8.51 -5.56
CA ALA A 42 6.08 -9.67 -5.09
C ALA A 42 5.55 -10.52 -6.25
N ILE A 43 4.98 -9.89 -7.28
CA ILE A 43 4.49 -10.58 -8.49
C ILE A 43 5.66 -11.23 -9.23
N ALA A 44 6.77 -10.51 -9.43
CA ALA A 44 7.96 -11.05 -10.10
C ALA A 44 8.52 -12.28 -9.37
N PHE A 45 8.62 -12.21 -8.04
CA PHE A 45 9.09 -13.34 -7.23
C PHE A 45 8.09 -14.50 -7.18
N ALA A 46 6.79 -14.21 -7.13
CA ALA A 46 5.75 -15.24 -7.17
C ALA A 46 5.81 -16.03 -8.48
N TYR A 47 5.94 -15.33 -9.62
CA TYR A 47 6.12 -16.00 -10.91
C TYR A 47 7.42 -16.82 -10.95
N GLN A 48 8.53 -16.25 -10.47
CA GLN A 48 9.80 -16.96 -10.45
C GLN A 48 9.73 -18.26 -9.63
N GLN A 49 9.02 -18.25 -8.50
CA GLN A 49 8.92 -19.40 -7.59
C GLN A 49 7.92 -20.47 -8.07
N HIS A 50 6.78 -20.05 -8.62
CA HIS A 50 5.68 -20.96 -8.95
C HIS A 50 5.58 -21.30 -10.44
N GLN A 51 6.21 -20.50 -11.32
CA GLN A 51 6.16 -20.64 -12.78
C GLN A 51 4.72 -20.77 -13.34
N ASP A 52 3.73 -20.27 -12.60
CA ASP A 52 2.31 -20.37 -12.92
C ASP A 52 1.76 -18.99 -13.27
N ILE A 53 1.40 -18.84 -14.55
CA ILE A 53 0.84 -17.60 -15.10
C ILE A 53 -0.56 -17.33 -14.55
N GLY A 54 -1.36 -18.38 -14.29
CA GLY A 54 -2.72 -18.27 -13.77
C GLY A 54 -2.73 -17.69 -12.36
N ILE A 55 -1.92 -18.26 -11.45
CA ILE A 55 -1.77 -17.77 -10.07
C ILE A 55 -1.23 -16.34 -10.05
N THR A 56 -0.19 -16.07 -10.86
CA THR A 56 0.41 -14.74 -10.94
C THR A 56 -0.57 -13.69 -11.47
N SER A 57 -1.37 -14.04 -12.48
CA SER A 57 -2.40 -13.16 -13.05
C SER A 57 -3.54 -12.89 -12.08
N GLN A 58 -4.00 -13.92 -11.37
CA GLN A 58 -5.01 -13.77 -10.32
C GLN A 58 -4.51 -12.85 -9.20
N TYR A 59 -3.26 -13.02 -8.79
CA TYR A 59 -2.64 -12.15 -7.79
C TYR A 59 -2.61 -10.69 -8.25
N ALA A 60 -2.16 -10.41 -9.48
CA ALA A 60 -2.17 -9.06 -10.05
C ALA A 60 -3.57 -8.44 -10.10
N ARG A 61 -4.59 -9.21 -10.52
CA ARG A 61 -6.01 -8.75 -10.53
C ARG A 61 -6.51 -8.45 -9.13
N SER A 62 -6.14 -9.25 -8.13
CA SER A 62 -6.54 -9.00 -6.74
C SER A 62 -5.99 -7.67 -6.22
N ILE A 63 -4.78 -7.28 -6.63
CA ILE A 63 -4.17 -6.01 -6.25
C ILE A 63 -4.95 -4.83 -6.83
N ILE A 64 -5.43 -4.92 -8.08
CA ILE A 64 -6.27 -3.87 -8.70
C ILE A 64 -7.51 -3.58 -7.85
N LEU A 65 -8.14 -4.61 -7.29
CA LEU A 65 -9.31 -4.45 -6.41
C LEU A 65 -8.93 -3.93 -5.02
N ALA A 66 -7.78 -4.35 -4.49
CA ALA A 66 -7.33 -3.95 -3.16
C ALA A 66 -6.83 -2.50 -3.08
N VAL A 67 -6.23 -1.96 -4.15
CA VAL A 67 -5.65 -0.61 -4.17
C VAL A 67 -6.69 0.48 -3.87
N PRO A 68 -7.88 0.51 -4.51
CA PRO A 68 -8.91 1.49 -4.16
C PRO A 68 -9.36 1.41 -2.69
N VAL A 69 -9.44 0.20 -2.11
CA VAL A 69 -9.76 0.04 -0.68
C VAL A 69 -8.65 0.67 0.19
N SER A 70 -7.39 0.55 -0.22
CA SER A 70 -6.26 1.16 0.50
C SER A 70 -6.29 2.69 0.53
N TRP A 71 -7.00 3.34 -0.40
CA TRP A 71 -7.14 4.79 -0.42
C TRP A 71 -7.89 5.34 0.80
N LEU A 72 -8.73 4.52 1.44
CA LEU A 72 -9.47 4.88 2.65
C LEU A 72 -8.55 5.29 3.81
N PHE A 73 -7.33 4.74 3.87
CA PHE A 73 -6.34 5.15 4.86
C PHE A 73 -5.95 6.63 4.75
N PHE A 74 -5.87 7.15 3.52
CA PHE A 74 -5.46 8.54 3.28
C PHE A 74 -6.60 9.54 3.46
N LEU A 75 -7.85 9.07 3.47
CA LEU A 75 -9.04 9.92 3.47
C LEU A 75 -9.08 10.94 4.65
N PRO A 76 -8.75 10.58 5.91
CA PRO A 76 -8.78 11.53 7.01
C PRO A 76 -7.78 12.68 6.87
N PHE A 77 -6.65 12.45 6.18
CA PHE A 77 -5.60 13.45 6.01
C PHE A 77 -6.05 14.66 5.18
N PHE A 78 -7.04 14.51 4.30
CA PHE A 78 -7.67 15.61 3.55
C PHE A 78 -8.42 16.60 4.45
N PHE A 79 -8.80 16.19 5.66
CA PHE A 79 -9.62 16.99 6.56
C PHE A 79 -8.86 17.48 7.80
N THR A 80 -7.54 17.28 7.83
CA THR A 80 -6.67 17.74 8.92
C THR A 80 -6.80 19.23 9.18
N GLU A 81 -6.71 20.05 8.14
CA GLU A 81 -6.85 21.51 8.24
C GLU A 81 -8.29 21.95 8.54
N LYS A 82 -9.29 21.24 8.00
CA LYS A 82 -10.70 21.62 8.14
C LYS A 82 -11.26 21.39 9.55
N PHE A 83 -10.80 20.35 10.23
CA PHE A 83 -11.30 19.94 11.55
C PHE A 83 -10.27 20.09 12.66
N ASP A 84 -9.14 20.76 12.40
CA ASP A 84 -8.01 20.89 13.33
C ASP A 84 -7.54 19.53 13.89
N LEU A 85 -7.56 18.51 13.03
CA LEU A 85 -7.15 17.16 13.41
C LEU A 85 -5.62 17.07 13.35
N GLY A 86 -5.02 16.74 14.48
CA GLY A 86 -3.60 16.38 14.54
C GLY A 86 -3.28 15.11 13.73
N PHE A 87 -1.98 14.81 13.63
CA PHE A 87 -1.47 13.63 12.93
C PHE A 87 -2.04 12.31 13.49
N TRP A 88 -1.94 12.10 14.82
CA TRP A 88 -2.32 10.83 15.44
C TRP A 88 -3.80 10.47 15.28
N PRO A 89 -4.76 11.39 15.52
CA PRO A 89 -6.17 11.11 15.23
C PRO A 89 -6.43 10.74 13.76
N SER A 90 -5.81 11.46 12.83
CA SER A 90 -5.96 11.21 11.39
C SER A 90 -5.41 9.85 10.99
N TRP A 91 -4.25 9.48 11.54
CA TRP A 91 -3.61 8.19 11.29
C TRP A 91 -4.42 7.01 11.85
N VAL A 92 -4.92 7.12 13.09
CA VAL A 92 -5.77 6.08 13.70
C VAL A 92 -7.10 5.96 12.96
N ALA A 93 -7.74 7.08 12.61
CA ALA A 93 -8.95 7.08 11.80
C ALA A 93 -8.71 6.42 10.44
N GLY A 94 -7.56 6.67 9.81
CA GLY A 94 -7.18 6.06 8.53
C GLY A 94 -7.07 4.55 8.65
N LEU A 95 -6.42 4.05 9.70
CA LEU A 95 -6.36 2.60 9.97
C LEU A 95 -7.75 2.00 10.22
N ALA A 96 -8.59 2.68 11.00
CA ALA A 96 -9.95 2.21 11.27
C ALA A 96 -10.79 2.13 9.96
N LEU A 97 -10.69 3.14 9.10
CA LEU A 97 -11.33 3.14 7.79
C LEU A 97 -10.79 2.06 6.87
N LEU A 98 -9.48 1.79 6.89
CA LEU A 98 -8.88 0.71 6.10
C LEU A 98 -9.42 -0.66 6.52
N VAL A 99 -9.48 -0.92 7.83
CA VAL A 99 -10.03 -2.17 8.38
C VAL A 99 -11.52 -2.29 8.04
N GLY A 100 -12.31 -1.23 8.28
CA GLY A 100 -13.73 -1.22 7.95
C GLY A 100 -13.99 -1.40 6.45
N GLY A 101 -13.20 -0.73 5.61
CA GLY A 101 -13.25 -0.83 4.15
C GLY A 101 -12.93 -2.22 3.63
N TYR A 102 -11.96 -2.91 4.23
CA TYR A 102 -11.66 -4.30 3.91
C TYR A 102 -12.88 -5.20 4.15
N PHE A 103 -13.50 -5.11 5.33
CA PHE A 103 -14.68 -5.92 5.65
C PHE A 103 -15.88 -5.58 4.77
N LEU A 104 -16.09 -4.29 4.47
CA LEU A 104 -17.15 -3.85 3.56
C LEU A 104 -16.93 -4.42 2.15
N HIS A 105 -15.72 -4.31 1.61
CA HIS A 105 -15.37 -4.86 0.31
C HIS A 105 -15.60 -6.38 0.25
N GLN A 106 -15.17 -7.12 1.28
CA GLN A 106 -15.41 -8.56 1.39
C GLN A 106 -16.90 -8.90 1.47
N TRP A 107 -17.69 -8.11 2.18
CA TRP A 107 -19.13 -8.30 2.28
C TRP A 107 -19.81 -8.09 0.92
N ILE A 108 -19.44 -7.03 0.18
CA ILE A 108 -19.96 -6.73 -1.16
C ILE A 108 -19.64 -7.87 -2.13
N LEU A 109 -18.38 -8.34 -2.18
CA LEU A 109 -17.98 -9.43 -3.07
C LEU A 109 -18.73 -10.74 -2.80
N LYS A 110 -19.20 -10.98 -1.57
CA LYS A 110 -20.01 -12.16 -1.25
C LYS A 110 -21.46 -12.06 -1.74
N GLN A 111 -21.93 -10.88 -2.13
CA GLN A 111 -23.29 -10.70 -2.64
C GLN A 111 -23.41 -10.95 -4.15
N PHE A 112 -22.28 -11.09 -4.85
CA PHE A 112 -22.19 -11.40 -6.28
C PHE A 112 -21.69 -12.83 -6.49
#